data_AF-A0AAD8A3L4-F1
#
_entry.id   AF-A0AAD8A3L4-F1
#
_cell.length_a   1.000
_cell.length_b   1.000
_cell.length_c   1.000
_cell.angle_alpha   90.00
_cell.angle_beta   90.00
_cell.angle_gamma   90.00
#
_symmetry.space_group_name_H-M   'P 1'
#
loop_
_entity.id
_entity.type
_entity.pdbx_description
1 polymer ?
#
loop_
_entity_poly.entity_id
_entity_poly.type
_entity_poly.pdbx_seq_one_letter_code
_entity_poly.pdbx_strand_id
1 'polypeptide(L)'
;MIPPSYKQGAVKTNGYLYRLAVFDGTKTRRGMVTYGGQICGVMACTGTSLSTCGLVMDMGKTQTIRTVFERVGINASFPLDYTNQMPTALDEKLKLLPVRSYKFVKRDIVSSNVARISMYTTTNVSLYAFGIFGRQFERDDLPATTQEFPED
;
A
#
# COMPACT_ATOMS: atom_id res chain seq x y z
N MET A 1 -15.55 -34.98 2.71
CA MET A 1 -16.33 -33.75 2.58
C MET A 1 -15.36 -32.66 2.13
N ILE A 2 -15.33 -32.39 0.83
CA ILE A 2 -14.40 -31.42 0.20
C ILE A 2 -15.09 -30.05 0.30
N PRO A 3 -14.44 -28.99 0.80
CA PRO A 3 -15.06 -27.68 0.84
C PRO A 3 -15.33 -27.21 -0.61
N PRO A 4 -16.49 -26.58 -0.88
CA PRO A 4 -16.78 -26.09 -2.21
C PRO A 4 -15.76 -25.01 -2.59
N SER A 5 -15.10 -25.23 -3.72
CA SER A 5 -14.27 -24.23 -4.38
C SER A 5 -15.14 -23.03 -4.72
N TYR A 6 -14.93 -21.93 -4.00
CA TYR A 6 -15.59 -20.67 -4.29
C TYR A 6 -14.99 -20.12 -5.58
N LYS A 7 -15.65 -20.37 -6.72
CA LYS A 7 -15.30 -19.70 -7.97
C LYS A 7 -15.54 -18.21 -7.76
N GLN A 8 -14.45 -17.44 -7.69
CA GLN A 8 -14.50 -15.98 -7.69
C GLN A 8 -14.96 -15.50 -9.06
N GLY A 9 -16.27 -15.53 -9.28
CA GLY A 9 -16.88 -14.72 -10.33
C GLY A 9 -16.49 -13.26 -10.06
N ALA A 10 -16.05 -12.55 -11.09
CA ALA A 10 -15.70 -11.14 -11.01
C ALA A 10 -16.92 -10.35 -10.50
N VAL A 11 -16.97 -10.09 -9.20
CA VAL A 11 -18.01 -9.25 -8.61
C VAL A 11 -17.73 -7.83 -9.12
N LYS A 12 -18.61 -7.32 -9.97
CA LYS A 12 -18.59 -5.93 -10.40
C LYS A 12 -19.01 -5.08 -9.20
N THR A 13 -18.02 -4.63 -8.42
CA THR A 13 -18.27 -3.80 -7.24
C THR A 13 -18.54 -2.36 -7.69
N ASN A 14 -19.64 -1.77 -7.21
CA ASN A 14 -19.95 -0.34 -7.40
C ASN A 14 -19.12 0.53 -6.43
N GLY A 15 -17.81 0.27 -6.33
CA GLY A 15 -16.93 0.83 -5.32
C GLY A 15 -15.57 0.15 -5.28
N TYR A 16 -14.66 0.70 -4.48
CA TYR A 16 -13.35 0.08 -4.26
C TYR A 16 -13.42 -1.00 -3.20
N LEU A 17 -12.69 -2.09 -3.44
CA LEU A 17 -12.25 -3.03 -2.42
C LEU A 17 -10.92 -2.55 -1.85
N TYR A 18 -10.67 -2.76 -0.56
CA TYR A 18 -9.41 -2.37 0.08
C TYR A 18 -8.58 -3.59 0.41
N ARG A 19 -7.28 -3.52 0.13
CA ARG A 19 -6.31 -4.56 0.49
C ARG A 19 -5.15 -3.98 1.28
N LEU A 20 -4.64 -4.79 2.20
CA LEU A 20 -3.35 -4.56 2.85
C LEU A 20 -2.23 -5.10 1.95
N ALA A 21 -1.20 -4.31 1.74
CA ALA A 21 -0.03 -4.64 0.94
C ALA A 21 1.22 -4.50 1.80
N VAL A 22 2.04 -5.55 1.78
CA VAL A 22 3.38 -5.57 2.38
C VAL A 22 4.35 -6.05 1.32
N PHE A 23 5.47 -5.33 1.16
CA PHE A 23 6.53 -5.69 0.23
C PHE A 23 7.87 -5.36 0.88
N ASP A 24 8.84 -6.26 0.75
CA ASP A 24 10.24 -6.01 1.12
C ASP A 24 11.12 -6.70 0.08
N GLY A 25 11.66 -5.94 -0.87
CA GLY A 25 12.39 -6.52 -1.99
C GLY A 25 12.84 -5.49 -3.01
N THR A 26 13.23 -5.98 -4.18
CA THR A 26 13.73 -5.16 -5.29
C THR A 26 12.70 -5.13 -6.41
N LYS A 27 12.30 -3.93 -6.85
CA LYS A 27 11.29 -3.72 -7.88
C LYS A 27 11.92 -3.17 -9.16
N THR A 28 11.47 -3.64 -10.32
CA THR A 28 11.86 -3.08 -11.62
C THR A 28 10.97 -1.92 -12.03
N ARG A 29 11.57 -0.85 -12.57
CA ARG A 29 10.86 0.20 -13.31
C ARG A 29 11.11 0.00 -14.79
N ARG A 30 10.07 -0.43 -15.51
CA ARG A 30 10.06 -0.60 -16.98
C ARG A 30 11.23 -1.44 -17.52
N GLY A 31 11.73 -2.40 -16.73
CA GLY A 31 12.83 -3.29 -17.14
C GLY A 31 14.22 -2.65 -17.22
N MET A 32 14.37 -1.37 -16.87
CA MET A 32 15.63 -0.63 -17.07
C MET A 32 16.43 -0.42 -15.78
N VAL A 33 15.74 -0.13 -14.68
CA VAL A 33 16.37 0.17 -13.38
C VAL A 33 15.63 -0.58 -12.30
N THR A 34 16.37 -1.20 -11.38
CA THR A 34 15.81 -1.82 -10.19
C THR A 34 16.08 -0.97 -8.96
N TYR A 35 15.16 -0.99 -8.01
CA TYR A 35 15.31 -0.27 -6.75
C TYR A 35 14.80 -1.09 -5.57
N GLY A 36 15.46 -0.94 -4.42
CA GLY A 36 15.00 -1.52 -3.17
C GLY A 36 13.78 -0.77 -2.64
N GLY A 37 12.68 -1.51 -2.43
CA GLY A 37 11.42 -0.99 -1.92
C GLY A 37 10.95 -1.76 -0.69
N GLN A 38 10.45 -1.03 0.29
CA GLN A 38 9.82 -1.57 1.49
C GLN A 38 8.46 -0.88 1.66
N ILE A 39 7.35 -1.61 1.61
CA ILE A 39 6.00 -1.01 1.58
C ILE A 39 5.16 -1.66 2.67
N CYS A 40 4.40 -0.84 3.39
CA CYS A 40 3.32 -1.27 4.28
C CYS A 40 2.14 -0.32 4.09
N GLY A 41 1.04 -0.78 3.51
CA GLY A 41 -0.04 0.13 3.14
C GLY A 41 -1.39 -0.54 2.95
N VAL A 42 -2.43 0.28 2.99
CA VAL A 42 -3.77 -0.03 2.50
C VAL A 42 -3.92 0.63 1.13
N MET A 43 -4.46 -0.09 0.15
CA MET A 43 -4.72 0.43 -1.18
C MET A 43 -6.08 -0.02 -1.72
N ALA A 44 -6.66 0.83 -2.55
CA ALA A 44 -7.92 0.59 -3.23
C ALA A 44 -7.75 -0.27 -4.49
N CYS A 45 -8.72 -1.13 -4.76
CA CYS A 45 -8.80 -2.03 -5.91
C CYS A 45 -10.17 -1.91 -6.58
N THR A 46 -10.20 -1.92 -7.91
CA THR A 46 -11.45 -1.76 -8.69
C THR A 46 -12.22 -3.07 -8.87
N GLY A 47 -11.65 -4.19 -8.44
CA GLY A 47 -12.27 -5.50 -8.48
C GLY A 47 -11.62 -6.49 -7.52
N THR A 48 -12.01 -7.74 -7.65
CA THR A 48 -11.55 -8.81 -6.75
C THR A 48 -10.16 -9.32 -7.09
N SER A 49 -9.65 -9.19 -8.31
CA SER A 49 -8.29 -9.64 -8.67
C SER A 49 -7.21 -8.67 -8.19
N LEU A 50 -6.04 -9.18 -7.80
CA LEU A 50 -4.88 -8.37 -7.39
C LEU A 50 -4.42 -7.38 -8.46
N SER A 51 -4.56 -7.75 -9.74
CA SER A 51 -4.20 -6.89 -10.88
C SER A 51 -5.04 -5.60 -10.95
N THR A 52 -6.19 -5.57 -10.27
CA THR A 52 -7.09 -4.41 -10.23
C THR A 52 -6.72 -3.40 -9.14
N CYS A 53 -5.77 -3.73 -8.27
CA CYS A 53 -5.33 -2.88 -7.19
C CYS A 53 -4.45 -1.73 -7.71
N GLY A 54 -4.75 -0.50 -7.28
CA GLY A 54 -4.05 0.69 -7.75
C GLY A 54 -4.47 1.14 -9.16
N LEU A 55 -5.50 0.53 -9.75
CA LEU A 55 -6.21 1.08 -10.89
C LEU A 55 -7.22 2.13 -10.42
N VAL A 56 -7.38 3.18 -11.22
CA VAL A 56 -8.36 4.24 -10.97
C VAL A 56 -9.67 3.82 -11.63
N MET A 57 -10.78 3.86 -10.90
CA MET A 57 -12.10 3.69 -11.51
C MET A 57 -12.39 4.82 -12.50
N ASP A 58 -13.02 4.49 -13.63
CA ASP A 58 -13.40 5.46 -14.64
C ASP A 58 -14.34 6.53 -14.06
N MET A 59 -13.81 7.74 -13.86
CA MET A 59 -14.49 8.87 -13.20
C MET A 59 -15.68 9.43 -14.00
N GLY A 60 -15.85 9.00 -15.26
CA GLY A 60 -16.99 9.38 -16.10
C GLY A 60 -18.32 8.73 -15.69
N LYS A 61 -18.29 7.72 -14.84
CA LYS A 61 -19.49 7.15 -14.21
C LYS A 61 -19.48 7.57 -12.76
N THR A 62 -20.51 8.29 -12.31
CA THR A 62 -20.77 8.67 -10.92
C THR A 62 -20.69 7.47 -9.98
N GLN A 63 -19.47 7.11 -9.57
CA GLN A 63 -19.18 6.09 -8.58
C GLN A 63 -18.43 6.78 -7.46
N THR A 64 -19.21 7.26 -6.50
CA THR A 64 -18.71 7.77 -5.23
C THR A 64 -18.03 6.62 -4.48
N ILE A 65 -16.75 6.74 -4.14
CA ILE A 65 -16.18 5.93 -3.06
C ILE A 65 -17.04 6.21 -1.81
N ARG A 66 -17.75 5.20 -1.32
CA ARG A 66 -18.62 5.33 -0.13
C ARG A 66 -17.90 5.04 1.18
N THR A 67 -16.72 4.44 1.12
CA THR A 67 -15.99 4.03 2.33
C THR A 67 -15.28 5.22 2.95
N VAL A 68 -15.81 5.66 4.09
CA VAL A 68 -15.15 6.62 4.97
C VAL A 68 -14.54 5.84 6.12
N PHE A 69 -13.21 5.91 6.26
CA PHE A 69 -12.51 5.32 7.38
C PHE A 69 -12.54 6.27 8.56
N GLU A 70 -13.06 5.80 9.69
CA GLU A 70 -12.94 6.53 10.97
C GLU A 70 -11.50 6.51 11.48
N ARG A 71 -10.84 5.36 11.35
CA ARG A 71 -9.45 5.17 11.76
C ARG A 71 -8.75 4.14 10.88
N VAL A 72 -7.58 4.51 10.37
CA VAL A 72 -6.60 3.57 9.82
C VAL A 72 -5.29 3.79 10.56
N GLY A 73 -4.62 2.71 10.95
CA GLY A 73 -3.31 2.75 11.60
C GLY A 73 -2.40 1.66 11.05
N ILE A 74 -1.16 2.00 10.76
CA ILE A 74 -0.12 1.11 10.25
C ILE A 74 1.09 1.28 11.16
N ASN A 75 1.57 0.15 11.69
CA ASN A 75 2.82 0.07 12.42
C ASN A 75 3.75 -0.86 11.65
N ALA A 76 4.96 -0.40 11.40
CA ALA A 76 5.97 -1.17 10.67
C ALA A 76 7.35 -0.98 11.29
N SER A 77 8.20 -1.98 11.14
CA SER A 77 9.60 -1.95 11.55
C SER A 77 10.46 -2.08 10.31
N PHE A 78 11.41 -1.17 10.16
CA PHE A 78 12.38 -1.13 9.07
C PHE A 78 13.79 -1.16 9.67
N PRO A 79 14.84 -1.56 8.91
CA PRO A 79 16.22 -1.33 9.31
C PRO A 79 16.50 0.18 9.53
N LEU A 80 17.59 0.58 10.20
CA LEU A 80 18.03 2.00 10.18
C LEU A 80 18.99 2.28 9.03
N ASP A 81 19.81 1.29 8.69
CA ASP A 81 20.87 1.46 7.70
C ASP A 81 20.31 1.54 6.27
N TYR A 82 20.87 2.50 5.53
CA TYR A 82 20.64 2.72 4.11
C TYR A 82 19.17 2.76 3.68
N THR A 83 18.28 3.22 4.56
CA THR A 83 16.86 3.25 4.29
C THR A 83 16.21 4.59 4.60
N ASN A 84 15.16 4.90 3.84
CA ASN A 84 14.36 6.10 4.03
C ASN A 84 12.89 5.75 3.92
N GLN A 85 12.08 6.16 4.89
CA GLN A 85 10.64 5.90 4.92
C GLN A 85 9.84 7.17 4.87
N MET A 86 8.82 7.17 4.02
CA MET A 86 7.99 8.32 3.71
C MET A 86 6.51 7.95 3.84
N PRO A 87 5.66 8.87 4.33
CA PRO A 87 4.22 8.68 4.30
C PRO A 87 3.70 8.77 2.86
N THR A 88 2.79 7.86 2.51
CA THR A 88 1.95 7.91 1.31
C THR A 88 0.50 8.02 1.78
N ALA A 89 -0.18 9.11 1.45
CA ALA A 89 -1.56 9.33 1.87
C ALA A 89 -2.34 10.06 0.77
N LEU A 90 -3.25 9.33 0.12
CA LEU A 90 -4.05 9.79 -1.00
C LEU A 90 -5.55 9.63 -0.71
N ASP A 91 -6.31 10.67 -1.00
CA ASP A 91 -7.77 10.66 -0.93
C ASP A 91 -8.39 9.93 -2.14
N GLU A 92 -9.72 9.79 -2.14
CA GLU A 92 -10.49 9.14 -3.20
C GLU A 92 -10.35 9.78 -4.59
N LYS A 93 -9.89 11.02 -4.64
CA LYS A 93 -9.69 11.82 -5.86
C LYS A 93 -8.22 11.90 -6.24
N LEU A 94 -7.38 11.02 -5.67
CA LEU A 94 -5.93 10.97 -5.86
C LEU A 94 -5.20 12.25 -5.43
N LYS A 95 -5.81 13.05 -4.55
CA LYS A 95 -5.15 14.22 -3.96
C LYS A 95 -4.43 13.80 -2.70
N LEU A 96 -3.34 14.50 -2.39
CA LEU A 96 -2.63 14.32 -1.13
C LEU A 96 -3.57 14.64 0.04
N LEU A 97 -3.62 13.73 1.02
CA LEU A 97 -4.30 14.05 2.26
C LEU A 97 -3.61 15.21 2.98
N PRO A 98 -4.36 16.14 3.59
CA PRO A 98 -3.78 17.20 4.40
C PRO A 98 -2.93 16.61 5.55
N VAL A 99 -1.80 17.24 5.85
CA VAL A 99 -0.90 16.81 6.95
C VAL A 99 -1.61 16.79 8.31
N ARG A 100 -2.68 17.56 8.47
CA ARG A 100 -3.53 17.54 9.68
C ARG A 100 -4.44 16.31 9.80
N SER A 101 -4.66 15.56 8.72
CA SER A 101 -5.57 14.39 8.69
C SER A 101 -4.88 13.07 9.04
N TYR A 102 -3.55 13.09 9.21
CA TYR A 102 -2.79 11.92 9.63
C TYR A 102 -1.57 12.30 10.48
N LYS A 103 -0.99 11.32 11.15
CA LYS A 103 0.31 11.43 11.82
C LYS A 103 1.24 10.38 11.27
N PHE A 104 2.51 10.74 11.17
CA PHE A 104 3.61 9.85 10.83
C PHE A 104 4.69 10.06 11.88
N VAL A 105 5.00 9.02 12.64
CA VAL A 105 5.94 9.06 13.75
C VAL A 105 6.99 7.99 13.52
N LYS A 106 8.25 8.40 13.43
CA LYS A 106 9.41 7.52 13.36
C LYS A 106 10.14 7.54 14.70
N ARG A 107 10.51 6.35 15.20
CA ARG A 107 11.33 6.17 16.39
C ARG A 107 12.46 5.21 16.07
N ASP A 108 13.68 5.68 16.21
CA ASP A 108 14.87 4.89 15.96
C ASP A 108 15.30 4.16 17.24
N ILE A 109 15.57 2.86 17.10
CA ILE A 109 16.03 1.97 18.16
C ILE A 109 17.43 1.51 17.76
N VAL A 110 18.41 2.34 18.10
CA VAL A 110 19.80 2.18 17.67
C VAL A 110 20.39 0.84 18.13
N SER A 111 20.06 0.40 19.35
CA SER A 111 20.54 -0.86 19.92
C SER A 111 20.16 -2.11 19.12
N SER A 112 19.12 -2.03 18.28
CA SER A 112 18.64 -3.14 17.47
C SER A 112 18.63 -2.83 15.97
N ASN A 113 19.24 -1.72 15.53
CA ASN A 113 19.23 -1.28 14.13
C ASN A 113 17.82 -1.23 13.50
N VAL A 114 16.82 -0.70 14.23
CA VAL A 114 15.42 -0.69 13.79
C VAL A 114 14.80 0.72 13.87
N ALA A 115 14.18 1.16 12.78
CA ALA A 115 13.21 2.26 12.77
C ALA A 115 11.79 1.70 12.95
N ARG A 116 11.15 2.04 14.07
CA ARG A 116 9.71 1.79 14.25
C ARG A 116 8.92 2.99 13.74
N ILE A 117 7.98 2.73 12.84
CA ILE A 117 7.15 3.75 12.24
C ILE A 117 5.69 3.46 12.55
N SER A 118 5.00 4.48 13.07
CA SER A 118 3.57 4.50 13.29
C SER A 118 2.94 5.58 12.42
N MET A 119 2.02 5.18 11.55
CA MET A 119 1.26 6.08 10.70
C MET A 119 -0.23 5.85 10.91
N TYR A 120 -0.99 6.88 11.23
CA TYR A 120 -2.42 6.74 11.49
C TYR A 120 -3.23 7.98 11.14
N THR A 121 -4.49 7.79 10.77
CA THR A 121 -5.42 8.89 10.50
C THR A 121 -5.88 9.53 11.81
N THR A 122 -6.13 10.84 11.77
CA THR A 122 -6.61 11.62 12.93
C THR A 122 -8.02 12.18 12.73
N THR A 123 -8.53 12.10 11.51
CA THR A 123 -9.88 12.46 11.12
C THR A 123 -10.48 11.36 10.27
N ASN A 124 -11.80 11.38 10.11
CA ASN A 124 -12.47 10.53 9.13
C ASN A 124 -11.98 10.90 7.73
N VAL A 125 -11.63 9.89 6.92
CA VAL A 125 -11.07 10.08 5.58
C VAL A 125 -11.57 9.01 4.61
N SER A 126 -11.81 9.41 3.38
CA SER A 126 -11.92 8.50 2.25
C SER A 126 -10.52 8.33 1.64
N LEU A 127 -10.11 7.09 1.39
CA LEU A 127 -8.73 6.77 1.02
C LEU A 127 -8.69 6.10 -0.35
N TYR A 128 -7.70 6.44 -1.15
CA TYR A 128 -7.25 5.62 -2.27
C TYR A 128 -6.04 4.78 -1.89
N ALA A 129 -5.07 5.39 -1.21
CA ALA A 129 -3.90 4.72 -0.67
C ALA A 129 -3.45 5.38 0.63
N PHE A 130 -3.07 4.58 1.61
CA PHE A 130 -2.55 5.06 2.89
C PHE A 130 -1.50 4.08 3.40
N GLY A 131 -0.26 4.52 3.57
CA GLY A 131 0.82 3.62 3.94
C GLY A 131 2.18 4.27 4.02
N ILE A 132 3.16 3.46 4.36
CA ILE A 132 4.56 3.80 4.46
C ILE A 132 5.25 3.27 3.21
N PHE A 133 5.87 4.16 2.46
CA PHE A 133 6.74 3.82 1.34
C PHE A 133 8.19 4.02 1.77
N GLY A 134 8.96 2.95 1.76
CA GLY A 134 10.36 2.88 2.13
C GLY A 134 11.27 2.56 0.95
N ARG A 135 12.47 3.13 0.97
CA ARG A 135 13.59 2.78 0.09
C ARG A 135 14.61 1.99 0.88
N GLN A 136 15.22 0.98 0.28
CA GLN A 136 16.41 0.31 0.82
C GLN A 136 17.52 0.42 -0.24
N PHE A 137 18.42 1.39 -0.07
CA PHE A 137 19.35 1.81 -1.11
C PHE A 137 20.42 0.77 -1.43
N GLU A 138 20.77 -0.11 -0.48
CA GLU A 138 21.70 -1.22 -0.74
C GLU A 138 21.15 -2.26 -1.72
N ARG A 139 19.84 -2.25 -1.96
CA ARG A 139 19.18 -3.18 -2.88
C ARG A 139 18.90 -2.59 -4.26
N ASP A 140 19.33 -1.35 -4.51
CA ASP A 140 19.31 -0.78 -5.85
C ASP A 140 20.23 -1.59 -6.77
N ASP A 141 19.85 -1.71 -8.05
CA ASP A 141 20.56 -2.50 -9.08
C ASP A 141 20.68 -4.02 -8.85
N LEU A 142 20.12 -4.55 -7.74
CA LEU A 142 19.98 -5.99 -7.55
C LEU A 142 18.89 -6.59 -8.47
N PRO A 143 18.90 -7.91 -8.71
CA PRO A 143 17.83 -8.59 -9.44
C PRO A 143 16.46 -8.34 -8.80
N ALA A 144 15.42 -8.18 -9.64
CA ALA A 144 14.06 -7.98 -9.15
C ALA A 144 13.59 -9.18 -8.33
N THR A 145 12.91 -8.92 -7.22
CA THR A 145 12.26 -9.95 -6.43
C THR A 145 11.10 -10.51 -7.24
N THR A 146 11.28 -11.72 -7.76
CA THR A 146 10.20 -12.51 -8.37
C THR A 146 9.36 -13.10 -7.25
N GLN A 147 8.26 -12.45 -6.90
CA GLN A 147 7.13 -13.15 -6.30
C GLN A 147 6.33 -13.77 -7.45
N GLU A 148 6.44 -15.08 -7.63
CA GLU A 148 5.37 -15.85 -8.27
C GLU A 148 4.15 -15.71 -7.37
N PHE A 149 3.28 -14.76 -7.69
CA PHE A 149 1.93 -14.78 -7.15
C PHE A 149 1.19 -15.83 -7.98
N PRO A 150 0.60 -16.88 -7.36
CA PRO A 150 -0.33 -17.73 -8.07
C PRO A 150 -1.40 -16.82 -8.67
N GLU A 151 -1.53 -16.84 -10.00
CA GLU A 151 -2.71 -16.26 -10.63
C GLU A 151 -3.91 -17.07 -10.13
N ASP A 152 -4.85 -16.39 -9.47
CA ASP A 152 -6.16 -16.97 -9.12
C ASP A 152 -6.96 -17.30 -10.39
#